data_AF-A0A4P2PW06-F1
#
_entry.id   AF-A0A4P2PW06-F1
#
_cell.length_a   1.000
_cell.length_b   1.000
_cell.length_c   1.000
_cell.angle_alpha   90.00
_cell.angle_beta   90.00
_cell.angle_gamma   90.00
#
_symmetry.space_group_name_H-M   'P 1'
#
loop_
_entity.id
_entity.type
_entity.pdbx_description
1 polymer ?
#
loop_
_entity_poly.entity_id
_entity_poly.type
_entity_poly.pdbx_seq_one_letter_code
_entity_poly.pdbx_strand_id
1 'polypeptide(L)'
;MMKKEIAEEIFNSTREYCSKLNESLRKVEEECDAADFEWYRAGVAYVMGYSHEHIMDPLFKQHPELEPEEWKGDDEDGAEFGRKIAAAMDARRRGER
;
A
#
# COMPACT_ATOMS: atom_id res chain seq x y z
N MET A 1 -20.24 5.01 11.44
CA MET A 1 -19.30 3.95 11.87
C MET A 1 -19.68 2.68 11.13
N MET A 2 -18.73 2.07 10.43
CA MET A 2 -18.95 0.81 9.69
C MET A 2 -19.16 -0.35 10.68
N LYS A 3 -19.95 -1.37 10.32
CA LYS A 3 -20.07 -2.60 11.13
C LYS A 3 -18.73 -3.33 11.15
N LYS A 4 -18.37 -3.95 12.28
CA LYS A 4 -17.08 -4.62 12.45
C LYS A 4 -16.88 -5.74 11.43
N GLU A 5 -17.90 -6.55 11.16
CA GLU A 5 -17.81 -7.68 10.25
C GLU A 5 -17.50 -7.21 8.81
N ILE A 6 -18.07 -6.06 8.41
CA ILE A 6 -17.80 -5.45 7.11
C ILE A 6 -16.39 -4.83 7.09
N ALA A 7 -15.96 -4.20 8.19
CA ALA A 7 -14.60 -3.66 8.30
C ALA A 7 -13.55 -4.77 8.20
N GLU A 8 -13.79 -5.91 8.84
CA GLU A 8 -12.94 -7.09 8.79
C GLU A 8 -12.89 -7.70 7.37
N GLU A 9 -14.02 -7.80 6.67
CA GLU A 9 -14.07 -8.28 5.28
C GLU A 9 -13.25 -7.38 4.33
N ILE A 10 -13.39 -6.05 4.45
CA ILE A 10 -12.63 -5.09 3.65
C ILE A 10 -11.14 -5.16 3.99
N PHE A 11 -10.80 -5.23 5.27
CA PHE A 11 -9.41 -5.34 5.73
C PHE A 11 -8.75 -6.60 5.16
N ASN A 12 -9.40 -7.76 5.30
CA ASN A 12 -8.89 -9.04 4.79
C ASN A 12 -8.70 -9.02 3.28
N SER A 13 -9.67 -8.47 2.54
CA SER A 13 -9.57 -8.34 1.09
C SER A 13 -8.38 -7.45 0.69
N THR A 14 -8.24 -6.30 1.35
CA THR A 14 -7.15 -5.34 1.05
C THR A 14 -5.78 -5.94 1.39
N ARG A 15 -5.68 -6.67 2.52
CA ARG A 15 -4.46 -7.39 2.92
C ARG A 15 -4.10 -8.50 1.92
N GLU A 16 -5.08 -9.26 1.42
CA GLU A 16 -4.86 -10.28 0.40
C GLU A 16 -4.31 -9.68 -0.90
N TYR A 17 -4.87 -8.55 -1.36
CA TYR A 17 -4.35 -7.84 -2.52
C TYR A 17 -2.92 -7.34 -2.32
N CYS A 18 -2.59 -6.79 -1.14
CA CYS A 18 -1.22 -6.38 -0.82
C CYS A 18 -0.25 -7.58 -0.84
N SER A 19 -0.69 -8.76 -0.37
CA SER A 19 0.12 -9.98 -0.47
C SER A 19 0.42 -10.37 -1.92
N LYS A 20 -0.58 -10.34 -2.79
CA LYS A 20 -0.41 -10.64 -4.22
C LYS A 20 0.54 -9.65 -4.93
N LEU A 21 0.49 -8.38 -4.54
CA LEU A 21 1.42 -7.37 -5.06
C LEU A 21 2.86 -7.59 -4.58
N ASN A 22 3.05 -8.06 -3.35
CA ASN A 22 4.37 -8.45 -2.86
C ASN A 22 4.91 -9.69 -3.60
N GLU A 23 4.06 -10.67 -3.91
CA GLU A 23 4.43 -11.83 -4.72
C GLU A 23 4.83 -11.43 -6.14
N SER A 24 4.09 -10.51 -6.76
CA SER A 24 4.43 -10.02 -8.09
C SER A 24 5.73 -9.21 -8.09
N LEU A 25 6.02 -8.46 -7.02
CA LEU A 25 7.31 -7.78 -6.87
C LEU A 25 8.48 -8.76 -6.91
N ARG A 26 8.40 -9.84 -6.14
CA ARG A 26 9.44 -10.89 -6.12
C ARG A 26 9.65 -11.49 -7.49
N LYS A 27 8.55 -11.74 -8.22
CA LYS A 27 8.64 -12.29 -9.58
C LYS A 27 9.35 -11.34 -10.55
N VAL A 28 9.08 -10.03 -10.47
CA VAL A 28 9.76 -9.05 -11.33
C VAL A 28 11.23 -8.90 -10.91
N GLU A 29 11.54 -8.95 -9.62
CA GLU A 29 12.91 -8.93 -9.10
C GLU A 29 13.74 -10.12 -9.60
N GLU A 30 13.12 -11.31 -9.65
CA GLU A 30 13.78 -12.55 -10.07
C GLU A 30 13.96 -12.67 -11.59
N GLU A 31 13.00 -12.16 -12.38
CA GLU A 31 12.89 -12.46 -13.81
C GLU A 31 13.16 -11.27 -14.74
N CYS A 32 13.23 -10.05 -14.21
CA CYS A 32 13.40 -8.82 -15.00
C CYS A 32 14.68 -8.06 -14.64
N ASP A 33 15.03 -7.06 -15.44
CA ASP A 33 16.17 -6.21 -15.13
C ASP A 33 15.85 -5.17 -14.03
N ALA A 34 16.89 -4.50 -13.55
CA ALA A 34 16.76 -3.52 -12.48
C ALA A 34 15.90 -2.32 -12.86
N ALA A 35 15.84 -1.94 -14.15
CA ALA A 35 15.03 -0.80 -14.57
C ALA A 35 13.53 -1.15 -14.55
N ASP A 36 13.18 -2.34 -15.02
CA ASP A 36 11.82 -2.87 -14.96
C ASP A 36 11.37 -3.08 -13.50
N PHE A 37 12.25 -3.62 -12.65
CA PHE A 37 11.97 -3.80 -11.23
C PHE A 37 11.72 -2.48 -10.52
N GLU A 38 12.60 -1.48 -10.67
CA GLU A 38 12.44 -0.17 -10.03
C GLU A 38 11.15 0.54 -10.47
N TRP A 39 10.82 0.49 -11.77
CA TRP A 39 9.58 1.05 -12.28
C TRP A 39 8.35 0.35 -11.68
N TYR A 40 8.35 -0.99 -11.65
CA TYR A 40 7.23 -1.76 -11.12
C TYR A 40 7.07 -1.58 -9.61
N ARG A 41 8.20 -1.61 -8.88
CA ARG A 41 8.28 -1.38 -7.43
C ARG A 41 7.67 -0.04 -7.04
N ALA A 42 7.96 1.03 -7.77
CA ALA A 42 7.36 2.33 -7.52
C ALA A 42 5.82 2.30 -7.65
N GLY A 43 5.30 1.64 -8.68
CA GLY A 43 3.85 1.49 -8.87
C GLY A 43 3.17 0.67 -7.76
N VAL A 44 3.79 -0.45 -7.36
CA VAL A 44 3.27 -1.28 -6.27
C VAL A 44 3.31 -0.56 -4.93
N ALA A 45 4.42 0.11 -4.61
CA ALA A 45 4.56 0.90 -3.39
C ALA A 45 3.48 1.99 -3.28
N TYR A 46 3.15 2.64 -4.39
CA TYR A 46 2.06 3.61 -4.45
C TYR A 46 0.70 2.99 -4.13
N VAL A 47 0.34 1.87 -4.78
CA VAL A 47 -0.95 1.20 -4.57
C VAL A 47 -1.11 0.73 -3.13
N MET A 48 -0.07 0.11 -2.57
CA MET A 48 -0.09 -0.40 -1.20
C MET A 48 -0.14 0.74 -0.18
N GLY A 49 0.67 1.78 -0.36
CA GLY A 49 0.67 2.96 0.52
C GLY A 49 -0.67 3.69 0.51
N TYR A 50 -1.25 3.91 -0.67
CA TYR A 50 -2.58 4.52 -0.82
C TYR A 50 -3.67 3.67 -0.16
N SER A 51 -3.62 2.34 -0.33
CA SER A 51 -4.58 1.43 0.31
C SER A 51 -4.46 1.44 1.83
N HIS A 52 -3.23 1.51 2.36
CA HIS A 52 -3.00 1.65 3.79
C HIS A 52 -3.63 2.95 4.33
N GLU A 53 -3.24 4.10 3.78
CA GLU A 53 -3.66 5.42 4.25
C GLU A 53 -5.18 5.66 4.10
N HIS A 54 -5.79 5.19 3.00
CA HIS A 54 -7.17 5.54 2.67
C HIS A 54 -8.18 4.42 2.88
N ILE A 55 -7.74 3.18 3.15
CA ILE A 55 -8.62 2.05 3.44
C ILE A 55 -8.33 1.50 4.83
N MET A 56 -7.10 1.07 5.12
CA MET A 56 -6.78 0.38 6.38
C MET A 56 -6.79 1.32 7.60
N ASP A 57 -6.10 2.47 7.53
CA ASP A 57 -6.05 3.45 8.61
C ASP A 57 -7.45 3.92 9.07
N PRO A 58 -8.39 4.26 8.18
CA PRO A 58 -9.77 4.59 8.58
C PRO A 58 -10.53 3.43 9.22
N LEU A 59 -10.20 2.18 8.87
CA LEU A 59 -10.81 1.00 9.50
C LEU A 59 -10.25 0.79 10.90
N PHE A 60 -8.93 0.90 11.09
CA PHE A 60 -8.29 0.79 12.41
C PHE A 60 -8.72 1.91 13.36
N LYS A 61 -8.89 3.14 12.87
CA LYS A 61 -9.47 4.25 13.66
C LYS A 61 -10.89 3.96 14.14
N GLN A 62 -11.67 3.19 13.38
CA GLN A 62 -13.04 2.81 13.76
C GLN A 62 -13.08 1.54 14.62
N HIS A 63 -12.20 0.58 14.35
CA HIS A 63 -12.13 -0.73 15.00
C HIS A 63 -10.66 -1.06 15.31
N PRO A 64 -10.07 -0.48 16.38
CA PRO A 64 -8.64 -0.61 16.69
C PRO A 64 -8.18 -2.06 16.91
N GLU A 65 -9.09 -2.96 17.28
CA GLU A 65 -8.78 -4.37 17.45
C GLU A 65 -8.53 -5.13 16.13
N LEU A 66 -8.81 -4.51 14.98
CA LEU A 66 -8.50 -5.09 13.66
C LEU A 66 -7.05 -4.83 13.23
N GLU A 67 -6.36 -3.88 13.86
CA GLU A 67 -4.98 -3.54 13.53
C GLU A 67 -4.04 -4.68 13.97
N PRO A 68 -3.31 -5.32 13.05
CA PRO A 68 -2.38 -6.40 13.38
C PRO A 68 -1.26 -5.90 14.29
N GLU A 69 -0.90 -6.69 15.30
CA GLU A 69 0.17 -6.30 16.24
C GLU A 69 1.51 -6.14 15.53
N GLU A 70 1.76 -6.91 14.47
CA GLU A 70 2.96 -6.82 13.66
C GLU A 70 3.12 -5.50 12.88
N TRP A 71 2.05 -4.70 12.77
CA TRP A 71 2.07 -3.40 12.07
C TRP A 71 2.21 -2.22 13.04
N LYS A 72 2.12 -2.47 14.35
CA LYS A 72 2.27 -1.43 15.36
C LYS A 72 3.75 -1.12 15.56
N GLY A 73 4.26 -0.14 14.83
CA GLY A 73 5.64 0.35 14.91
C GLY A 73 5.84 1.68 14.17
N ASP A 74 6.84 2.46 14.60
CA ASP A 74 7.17 3.77 14.04
C ASP A 74 7.92 3.65 12.69
N ASP A 75 7.26 3.13 11.64
CA ASP A 75 7.84 3.11 10.29
C ASP A 75 7.66 4.48 9.60
N GLU A 76 8.21 5.55 10.19
CA GLU A 76 8.23 6.90 9.59
C GLU A 76 8.82 6.87 8.16
N ASP A 77 9.82 6.02 7.94
CA ASP A 77 10.57 5.89 6.69
C ASP A 77 9.71 5.32 5.53
N GLY A 78 8.88 4.30 5.82
CA GLY A 78 8.03 3.67 4.82
C GLY A 78 6.91 4.59 4.34
N ALA A 79 6.30 5.32 5.28
CA ALA A 79 5.25 6.27 5.00
C ALA A 79 5.78 7.51 4.24
N GLU A 80 6.99 7.98 4.56
CA GLU A 80 7.62 9.09 3.83
C GLU A 80 7.96 8.71 2.38
N PHE A 81 8.51 7.51 2.16
CA PHE A 81 8.78 7.01 0.82
C PHE A 81 7.50 6.90 -0.02
N GLY A 82 6.43 6.34 0.54
CA GLY A 82 5.13 6.24 -0.12
C GLY A 82 4.58 7.61 -0.53
N ARG A 83 4.63 8.60 0.36
CA ARG A 83 4.20 9.99 0.07
C ARG A 83 5.01 10.65 -1.05
N LYS A 84 6.32 10.43 -1.09
CA LYS A 84 7.20 10.97 -2.15
C LYS A 84 6.86 10.38 -3.52
N ILE A 85 6.64 9.07 -3.60
CA ILE A 85 6.24 8.40 -4.85
C ILE A 85 4.86 8.89 -5.30
N ALA A 86 3.89 8.98 -4.39
CA ALA A 86 2.56 9.51 -4.68
C ALA A 86 2.61 10.92 -5.27
N ALA A 87 3.36 11.82 -4.63
CA ALA A 87 3.54 13.18 -5.11
C ALA A 87 4.20 13.24 -6.50
N ALA A 88 5.17 12.37 -6.76
CA ALA A 88 5.85 12.28 -8.07
C ALA A 88 4.91 11.78 -9.17
N MET A 89 4.09 10.76 -8.89
CA MET A 89 3.08 10.25 -9.84
C MET A 89 2.00 11.28 -10.14
N ASP A 90 1.51 12.00 -9.13
CA ASP A 90 0.55 13.10 -9.31
C ASP A 90 1.14 14.27 -10.09
N ALA A 91 2.41 14.61 -9.84
CA ALA A 91 3.12 15.63 -10.63
C ALA A 91 3.22 15.22 -12.10
N ARG A 92 3.56 13.96 -12.39
CA ARG A 92 3.58 13.42 -13.76
C ARG A 92 2.20 13.51 -14.42
N ARG A 93 1.13 13.10 -13.73
CA ARG A 93 -0.25 13.19 -14.24
C ARG A 93 -0.70 14.64 -14.53
N ARG A 94 -0.18 15.62 -13.78
CA ARG A 94 -0.47 17.05 -13.99
C ARG A 94 0.32 17.67 -15.15
N GLY A 95 1.49 17.11 -15.50
CA GLY A 95 2.33 17.55 -16.61
C GLY A 95 1.99 16.93 -17.97
N GLU A 96 1.14 15.91 -18.01
CA GLU A 96 0.61 15.28 -19.24
C GLU A 96 -0.65 16.00 -19.79
N ARG A 97 -0.91 17.26 -19.39
CA ARG A 97 -1.99 18.12 -19.93
C ARG A 97 -1.44 19.29 -20.75
#